data_AF-M3FYH0-F1
#
_entry.id   AF-M3FYH0-F1
#
_cell.length_a   1.000
_cell.length_b   1.000
_cell.length_c   1.000
_cell.angle_alpha   90.00
_cell.angle_beta   90.00
_cell.angle_gamma   90.00
#
_symmetry.space_group_name_H-M   'P 1'
#
loop_
_entity.id
_entity.type
_entity.pdbx_description
1 polymer ?
#
loop_
_entity_poly.entity_id
_entity_poly.type
_entity_poly.pdbx_seq_one_letter_code
_entity_poly.pdbx_strand_id
1 'polypeptide(L)'
;MSRAKAVRSAVGNAKTVLPAVAMTAVSMVLTLAVVVMWLGTAMPWQVAVVVGLGIDGGWLATLAYDRRLAAQGDHNWWVTGIGWGFGAVATGVLVAHALMTEASAGAWLAVAWLPLAAKALWLVHSLWERTALTPAALDAIQGIQQEARDEAAVARARLRAEAATEETRLTAVTQAGARVARVQSKTAATLAEAWSTLEKARTGEDTGRALTSVTSRVTPDVTPRWELPVWGPTETLALESAPALTDAQLDALVDEIHHSQTPALSYREMSARFRAAGHSASEVRLRAAWKRVA
;
A
#
# COMPACT_ATOMS: atom_id res chain seq x y z
N MET A 1 27.26 -7.59 23.48
CA MET A 1 27.43 -9.04 23.27
C MET A 1 26.78 -9.62 21.99
N SER A 2 25.87 -8.92 21.31
CA SER A 2 25.14 -9.45 20.13
C SER A 2 25.99 -9.58 18.84
N ARG A 3 26.82 -8.58 18.49
CA ARG A 3 27.62 -8.59 17.24
C ARG A 3 28.68 -9.70 17.16
N ALA A 4 29.35 -10.03 18.26
CA ALA A 4 30.40 -11.05 18.26
C ALA A 4 29.86 -12.48 18.08
N LYS A 5 28.61 -12.75 18.52
CA LYS A 5 27.94 -14.04 18.33
C LYS A 5 27.47 -14.21 16.89
N ALA A 6 26.98 -13.14 16.27
CA ALA A 6 26.59 -13.12 14.85
C ALA A 6 27.77 -13.34 13.90
N VAL A 7 28.94 -12.72 14.19
CA VAL A 7 30.16 -12.93 13.37
C VAL A 7 30.68 -14.37 13.51
N ARG A 8 30.64 -14.97 14.72
CA ARG A 8 31.04 -16.37 14.90
C ARG A 8 30.08 -17.36 14.24
N SER A 9 28.77 -17.11 14.23
CA SER A 9 27.82 -17.99 13.53
C SER A 9 27.97 -17.87 12.01
N ALA A 10 28.23 -16.67 11.48
CA ALA A 10 28.49 -16.47 10.05
C ALA A 10 29.78 -17.17 9.58
N VAL A 11 30.86 -17.11 10.37
CA VAL A 11 32.12 -17.80 10.08
C VAL A 11 31.99 -19.32 10.21
N GLY A 12 31.17 -19.81 11.15
CA GLY A 12 30.84 -21.23 11.26
C GLY A 12 30.09 -21.74 10.03
N ASN A 13 29.09 -20.99 9.56
CA ASN A 13 28.25 -21.39 8.43
C ASN A 13 29.00 -21.33 7.07
N ALA A 14 29.93 -20.38 6.92
CA ALA A 14 30.77 -20.30 5.72
C ALA A 14 31.67 -21.54 5.54
N LYS A 15 32.19 -22.09 6.64
CA LYS A 15 33.10 -23.25 6.60
C LYS A 15 32.40 -24.55 6.20
N THR A 16 31.10 -24.67 6.44
CA THR A 16 30.32 -25.89 6.18
C THR A 16 29.71 -25.91 4.78
N VAL A 17 29.45 -24.72 4.19
CA VAL A 17 28.94 -24.57 2.82
C VAL A 17 30.05 -24.63 1.76
N LEU A 18 31.28 -24.20 2.12
CA LEU A 18 32.40 -24.05 1.18
C LEU A 18 32.71 -25.33 0.37
N PRO A 19 32.74 -26.54 0.95
CA PRO A 19 33.03 -27.75 0.19
C PRO A 19 31.95 -28.09 -0.84
N ALA A 20 30.67 -27.89 -0.48
CA ALA A 20 29.55 -28.13 -1.39
C ALA A 20 29.59 -27.17 -2.58
N VAL A 21 29.83 -25.88 -2.33
CA VAL A 21 29.95 -24.87 -3.38
C VAL A 21 31.15 -25.15 -4.30
N ALA A 22 32.31 -25.48 -3.71
CA ALA A 22 33.50 -25.80 -4.49
C ALA A 22 33.28 -27.03 -5.39
N MET A 23 32.67 -28.08 -4.86
CA MET A 23 32.40 -29.30 -5.60
C MET A 23 31.38 -29.08 -6.73
N THR A 24 30.32 -28.30 -6.48
CA THR A 24 29.36 -27.85 -7.51
C THR A 24 30.08 -27.07 -8.62
N ALA A 25 30.91 -26.10 -8.27
CA ALA A 25 31.63 -25.28 -9.25
C ALA A 25 32.59 -26.12 -10.12
N VAL A 26 33.37 -27.02 -9.50
CA VAL A 26 34.27 -27.94 -10.22
C VAL A 26 33.48 -28.87 -11.14
N SER A 27 32.37 -29.42 -10.65
CA SER A 27 31.49 -30.30 -11.43
C SER A 27 30.92 -29.61 -12.67
N MET A 28 30.48 -28.35 -12.53
CA MET A 28 29.93 -27.58 -13.66
C MET A 28 31.01 -27.28 -14.70
N VAL A 29 32.17 -26.77 -14.27
CA VAL A 29 33.28 -26.46 -15.21
C VAL A 29 33.69 -27.70 -16.00
N LEU A 30 33.75 -28.86 -15.32
CA LEU A 30 34.10 -30.12 -15.96
C LEU A 30 33.02 -30.58 -16.96
N THR A 31 31.74 -30.53 -16.56
CA THR A 31 30.62 -30.94 -17.42
C THR A 31 30.56 -30.07 -18.67
N LEU A 32 30.68 -28.74 -18.50
CA LEU A 32 30.75 -27.80 -19.61
C LEU A 32 31.95 -28.08 -20.53
N ALA A 33 33.15 -28.28 -19.97
CA ALA A 33 34.35 -28.55 -20.76
C ALA A 33 34.21 -29.83 -21.60
N VAL A 34 33.68 -30.91 -21.02
CA VAL A 34 33.44 -32.17 -21.73
C VAL A 34 32.37 -32.00 -22.81
N VAL A 35 31.25 -31.33 -22.50
CA VAL A 35 30.19 -31.07 -23.49
C VAL A 35 30.74 -30.25 -24.66
N VAL A 36 31.49 -29.18 -24.40
CA VAL A 36 32.08 -28.33 -25.46
C VAL A 36 33.10 -29.10 -26.29
N MET A 37 33.97 -29.88 -25.66
CA MET A 37 34.96 -30.69 -26.38
C MET A 37 34.31 -31.74 -27.28
N TRP A 38 33.19 -32.33 -26.84
CA TRP A 38 32.51 -33.37 -27.60
C TRP A 38 31.56 -32.79 -28.66
N LEU A 39 30.60 -31.95 -28.28
CA LEU A 39 29.65 -31.33 -29.21
C LEU A 39 30.31 -30.32 -30.14
N GLY A 40 31.42 -29.69 -29.76
CA GLY A 40 32.14 -28.75 -30.61
C GLY A 40 32.69 -29.38 -31.90
N THR A 41 32.79 -30.72 -31.95
CA THR A 41 33.15 -31.46 -33.18
C THR A 41 31.96 -31.69 -34.11
N ALA A 42 30.73 -31.70 -33.58
CA ALA A 42 29.50 -32.01 -34.31
C ALA A 42 28.64 -30.77 -34.61
N MET A 43 28.79 -29.70 -33.84
CA MET A 43 28.03 -28.45 -33.97
C MET A 43 28.90 -27.24 -33.62
N PRO A 44 28.48 -26.01 -33.98
CA PRO A 44 29.22 -24.80 -33.60
C PRO A 44 29.43 -24.72 -32.09
N TRP A 45 30.66 -24.39 -31.67
CA TRP A 45 31.07 -24.41 -30.26
C TRP A 45 30.18 -23.54 -29.37
N GLN A 46 29.59 -22.46 -29.90
CA GLN A 46 28.66 -21.58 -29.19
C GLN A 46 27.39 -22.33 -28.76
N VAL A 47 26.87 -23.22 -29.62
CA VAL A 47 25.69 -24.04 -29.32
C VAL A 47 26.05 -25.07 -28.24
N ALA A 48 27.23 -25.68 -28.32
CA ALA A 48 27.71 -26.62 -27.30
C ALA A 48 27.86 -25.95 -25.92
N VAL A 49 28.35 -24.71 -25.88
CA VAL A 49 28.40 -23.90 -24.64
C VAL A 49 27.00 -23.66 -24.08
N VAL A 50 26.03 -23.28 -24.92
CA VAL A 50 24.64 -23.07 -24.48
C VAL A 50 24.02 -24.35 -23.94
N VAL A 51 24.28 -25.50 -24.57
CA VAL A 51 23.79 -26.81 -24.09
C VAL A 51 24.40 -27.16 -22.73
N GLY A 52 25.72 -27.02 -22.57
CA GLY A 52 26.41 -27.27 -21.30
C GLY A 52 25.92 -26.35 -20.18
N LEU A 53 25.84 -25.04 -20.46
CA LEU A 53 25.28 -24.06 -19.53
C LEU A 53 23.80 -24.30 -19.24
N GLY A 54 23.03 -24.86 -20.18
CA GLY A 54 21.63 -25.24 -19.99
C GLY A 54 21.47 -26.39 -19.00
N ILE A 55 22.33 -27.42 -19.09
CA ILE A 55 22.35 -28.55 -18.15
C ILE A 55 22.71 -28.06 -16.75
N ASP A 56 23.82 -27.33 -16.63
CA ASP A 56 24.30 -26.83 -15.35
C ASP A 56 23.39 -25.74 -14.75
N GLY A 57 22.85 -24.87 -15.60
CA GLY A 57 21.91 -23.82 -15.21
C GLY A 57 20.57 -24.38 -14.74
N GLY A 58 20.04 -25.40 -15.43
CA GLY A 58 18.85 -26.14 -14.99
C GLY A 58 19.08 -26.81 -13.63
N TRP A 59 20.24 -27.42 -13.45
CA TRP A 59 20.62 -28.01 -12.16
C TRP A 59 20.71 -26.98 -11.03
N LEU A 60 21.40 -25.86 -11.24
CA LEU A 60 21.49 -24.78 -10.24
C LEU A 60 20.13 -24.16 -9.91
N ALA A 61 19.27 -23.97 -10.91
CA ALA A 61 17.93 -23.46 -10.71
C ALA A 61 17.12 -24.39 -9.78
N THR A 62 17.22 -25.70 -9.99
CA THR A 62 16.54 -26.69 -9.13
C THR A 62 17.11 -26.69 -7.71
N LEU A 63 18.44 -26.60 -7.53
CA LEU A 63 19.07 -26.52 -6.21
C LEU A 63 18.68 -25.24 -5.46
N ALA A 64 18.66 -24.10 -6.15
CA ALA A 64 18.25 -22.83 -5.56
C ALA A 64 16.78 -22.86 -5.14
N TYR A 65 15.92 -23.49 -5.96
CA TYR A 65 14.50 -23.63 -5.66
C TYR A 65 14.26 -24.57 -4.48
N ASP A 66 14.90 -25.74 -4.45
CA ASP A 66 14.83 -26.70 -3.32
C ASP A 66 15.29 -26.03 -2.03
N ARG A 67 16.37 -25.23 -2.06
CA ARG A 67 16.86 -24.51 -0.88
C ARG A 67 15.88 -23.43 -0.41
N ARG A 68 15.22 -22.73 -1.34
CA ARG A 68 14.19 -21.75 -1.02
C ARG A 68 12.98 -22.41 -0.36
N LEU A 69 12.50 -23.52 -0.92
CA LEU A 69 11.39 -24.28 -0.34
C LEU A 69 11.75 -24.79 1.06
N ALA A 70 12.95 -25.35 1.21
CA ALA A 70 13.44 -25.83 2.50
C ALA A 70 13.52 -24.71 3.55
N ALA A 71 13.89 -23.48 3.16
CA ALA A 71 13.88 -22.31 4.06
C ALA A 71 12.46 -21.87 4.47
N GLN A 72 11.45 -22.23 3.67
CA GLN A 72 10.03 -21.97 3.94
C GLN A 72 9.34 -23.12 4.69
N GLY A 73 10.07 -24.22 4.97
CA GLY A 73 9.51 -25.43 5.58
C GLY A 73 8.71 -26.31 4.62
N ASP A 74 8.76 -26.05 3.32
CA ASP A 74 8.04 -26.78 2.28
C ASP A 74 8.99 -27.69 1.46
N HIS A 75 8.46 -28.69 0.79
CA HIS A 75 9.22 -29.59 -0.08
C HIS A 75 8.39 -30.03 -1.29
N ASN A 76 8.98 -29.95 -2.48
CA ASN A 76 8.37 -30.43 -3.70
C ASN A 76 9.20 -31.57 -4.31
N TRP A 77 8.67 -32.77 -4.21
CA TRP A 77 9.32 -33.99 -4.68
C TRP A 77 9.61 -33.96 -6.19
N TRP A 78 8.80 -33.26 -6.99
CA TRP A 78 9.05 -33.11 -8.43
C TRP A 78 10.31 -32.29 -8.69
N VAL A 79 10.51 -31.18 -7.97
CA VAL A 79 11.69 -30.32 -8.16
C VAL A 79 12.95 -31.06 -7.74
N THR A 80 12.90 -31.76 -6.61
CA THR A 80 14.01 -32.59 -6.15
C THR A 80 14.34 -33.71 -7.13
N GLY A 81 13.32 -34.37 -7.68
CA GLY A 81 13.45 -35.36 -8.74
C GLY A 81 14.11 -34.80 -10.00
N ILE A 82 13.66 -33.64 -10.49
CA ILE A 82 14.25 -32.95 -11.65
C ILE A 82 15.72 -32.62 -11.39
N GLY A 83 16.06 -32.08 -10.21
CA GLY A 83 17.44 -31.79 -9.90
C GLY A 83 18.33 -33.04 -9.80
N TRP A 84 17.77 -34.20 -9.44
CA TRP A 84 18.50 -35.48 -9.47
C TRP A 84 18.64 -35.98 -10.91
N GLY A 85 17.61 -35.77 -11.74
CA GLY A 85 17.65 -36.01 -13.18
C GLY A 85 18.79 -35.26 -13.86
N PHE A 86 18.93 -33.96 -13.63
CA PHE A 86 20.05 -33.18 -14.18
C PHE A 86 21.42 -33.70 -13.70
N GLY A 87 21.55 -34.04 -12.41
CA GLY A 87 22.79 -34.63 -11.89
C GLY A 87 23.11 -35.99 -12.55
N ALA A 88 22.10 -36.83 -12.76
CA ALA A 88 22.25 -38.11 -13.45
C ALA A 88 22.62 -37.94 -14.93
N VAL A 89 22.04 -36.96 -15.62
CA VAL A 89 22.38 -36.62 -17.00
C VAL A 89 23.83 -36.13 -17.10
N ALA A 90 24.24 -35.20 -16.24
CA ALA A 90 25.63 -34.71 -16.21
C ALA A 90 26.63 -35.84 -15.93
N THR A 91 26.36 -36.70 -14.94
CA THR A 91 27.17 -37.89 -14.69
C THR A 91 27.17 -38.84 -15.88
N GLY A 92 26.03 -39.06 -16.54
CA GLY A 92 25.94 -39.90 -17.74
C GLY A 92 26.82 -39.39 -18.88
N VAL A 93 26.85 -38.07 -19.11
CA VAL A 93 27.75 -37.44 -20.11
C VAL A 93 29.21 -37.69 -19.76
N LEU A 94 29.60 -37.53 -18.48
CA LEU A 94 30.97 -37.75 -18.05
C LEU A 94 31.39 -39.23 -18.13
N VAL A 95 30.49 -40.17 -17.78
CA VAL A 95 30.72 -41.61 -17.93
C VAL A 95 30.87 -41.98 -19.41
N ALA A 96 29.98 -41.47 -20.27
CA ALA A 96 30.08 -41.71 -21.71
C ALA A 96 31.41 -41.21 -22.28
N HIS A 97 31.85 -40.02 -21.86
CA HIS A 97 33.16 -39.49 -22.23
C HIS A 97 34.30 -40.40 -21.76
N ALA A 98 34.28 -40.82 -20.49
CA ALA A 98 35.30 -41.70 -19.92
C ALA A 98 35.48 -43.02 -20.69
N LEU A 99 34.36 -43.58 -21.19
CA LEU A 99 34.35 -44.84 -21.95
C LEU A 99 34.81 -44.66 -23.40
N MET A 100 34.67 -43.46 -23.96
CA MET A 100 35.08 -43.16 -25.34
C MET A 100 36.52 -42.66 -25.45
N THR A 101 37.14 -42.25 -24.34
CA THR A 101 38.55 -41.86 -24.31
C THR A 101 39.47 -43.07 -24.12
N GLU A 102 40.33 -43.35 -25.09
CA GLU A 102 41.29 -44.47 -25.04
C GLU A 102 42.38 -44.26 -23.96
N ALA A 103 42.75 -43.01 -23.69
CA ALA A 103 43.68 -42.65 -22.62
C ALA A 103 42.92 -42.29 -21.34
N SER A 104 43.36 -42.81 -20.19
CA SER A 104 42.92 -42.41 -18.85
C SER A 104 41.44 -42.64 -18.48
N ALA A 105 40.77 -43.60 -19.10
CA ALA A 105 39.37 -43.97 -18.79
C ALA A 105 39.09 -44.15 -17.29
N GLY A 106 40.00 -44.77 -16.54
CA GLY A 106 39.86 -44.96 -15.10
C GLY A 106 39.84 -43.65 -14.29
N ALA A 107 40.64 -42.65 -14.70
CA ALA A 107 40.64 -41.34 -14.05
C ALA A 107 39.34 -40.59 -14.33
N TRP A 108 38.85 -40.62 -15.56
CA TRP A 108 37.58 -40.00 -15.93
C TRP A 108 36.37 -40.65 -15.26
N LEU A 109 36.36 -41.98 -15.12
CA LEU A 109 35.31 -42.69 -14.39
C LEU A 109 35.27 -42.30 -12.90
N ALA A 110 36.43 -42.03 -12.27
CA ALA A 110 36.45 -41.55 -10.89
C ALA A 110 35.80 -40.17 -10.75
N VAL A 111 36.03 -39.29 -11.71
CA VAL A 111 35.55 -37.90 -11.69
C VAL A 111 34.09 -37.79 -12.16
N ALA A 112 33.59 -38.74 -12.96
CA ALA A 112 32.23 -38.71 -13.51
C ALA A 112 31.11 -38.69 -12.43
N TRP A 113 31.41 -39.15 -11.21
CA TRP A 113 30.48 -39.15 -10.08
C TRP A 113 30.40 -37.81 -9.33
N LEU A 114 31.22 -36.81 -9.69
CA LEU A 114 31.23 -35.50 -9.04
C LEU A 114 29.86 -34.80 -9.01
N PRO A 115 29.03 -34.78 -10.08
CA PRO A 115 27.72 -34.12 -10.04
C PRO A 115 26.79 -34.71 -8.98
N LEU A 116 26.74 -36.04 -8.88
CA LEU A 116 25.93 -36.74 -7.88
C LEU A 116 26.49 -36.53 -6.47
N ALA A 117 27.80 -36.59 -6.30
CA ALA A 117 28.44 -36.36 -5.02
C ALA A 117 28.28 -34.92 -4.53
N ALA A 118 28.33 -33.93 -5.43
CA ALA A 118 28.03 -32.53 -5.10
C ALA A 118 26.58 -32.38 -4.59
N LYS A 119 25.60 -33.02 -5.25
CA LYS A 119 24.21 -33.00 -4.80
C LYS A 119 24.04 -33.70 -3.44
N ALA A 120 24.68 -34.85 -3.24
CA ALA A 120 24.65 -35.55 -1.96
C ALA A 120 25.24 -34.71 -0.83
N LEU A 121 26.31 -33.95 -1.11
CA LEU A 121 26.94 -33.07 -0.13
C LEU A 121 26.02 -31.92 0.29
N TRP A 122 25.23 -31.36 -0.63
CA TRP A 122 24.17 -30.40 -0.30
C TRP A 122 23.09 -30.99 0.61
N LEU A 123 22.71 -32.25 0.38
CA LEU A 123 21.75 -32.94 1.26
C LEU A 123 22.32 -33.15 2.67
N VAL A 124 23.55 -33.67 2.77
CA VAL A 124 24.23 -33.86 4.06
C VAL A 124 24.36 -32.52 4.79
N HIS A 125 24.74 -31.45 4.08
CA HIS A 125 24.82 -30.13 4.66
C HIS A 125 23.46 -29.63 5.20
N SER A 126 22.38 -29.79 4.42
CA SER A 126 21.03 -29.42 4.87
C SER A 126 20.55 -30.25 6.06
N LEU A 127 20.90 -31.54 6.12
CA LEU A 127 20.61 -32.40 7.27
C LEU A 127 21.42 -31.95 8.49
N TRP A 128 22.68 -31.56 8.29
CA TRP A 128 23.52 -31.08 9.37
C TRP A 128 23.02 -29.76 9.96
N GLU A 129 22.62 -28.80 9.12
CA GLU A 129 21.96 -27.56 9.54
C GLU A 129 20.70 -27.86 10.37
N ARG A 130 19.90 -28.86 9.98
CA ARG A 130 18.71 -29.30 10.75
C ARG A 130 19.07 -29.92 12.08
N THR A 131 20.09 -30.77 12.14
CA THR A 131 20.52 -31.42 13.40
C THR A 131 21.25 -30.48 14.35
N ALA A 132 21.84 -29.39 13.84
CA ALA A 132 22.48 -28.36 14.66
C ALA A 132 21.45 -27.44 15.37
N LEU A 133 20.23 -27.37 14.84
CA LEU A 133 19.12 -26.66 15.46
C LEU A 133 18.35 -27.63 16.37
N THR A 134 18.14 -27.24 17.63
CA THR A 134 17.30 -28.04 18.54
C THR A 134 15.84 -28.00 18.04
N PRO A 135 15.04 -29.06 18.26
CA PRO A 135 13.62 -29.06 17.88
C PRO A 135 12.86 -27.84 18.41
N ALA A 136 13.14 -27.45 19.66
CA ALA A 136 12.57 -26.24 20.26
C ALA A 136 12.95 -24.94 19.50
N ALA A 137 14.14 -24.87 18.90
CA ALA A 137 14.54 -23.73 18.08
C ALA A 137 13.83 -23.72 16.73
N LEU A 138 13.59 -24.90 16.12
CA LEU A 138 12.81 -25.01 14.89
C LEU A 138 11.35 -24.62 15.11
N ASP A 139 10.73 -25.10 16.19
CA ASP A 139 9.35 -24.73 16.57
C ASP A 139 9.23 -23.22 16.83
N ALA A 140 10.21 -22.62 17.53
CA ALA A 140 10.24 -21.18 17.75
C ALA A 140 10.34 -20.39 16.44
N ILE A 141 11.19 -20.84 15.49
CA ILE A 141 11.31 -20.20 14.17
C ILE A 141 10.00 -20.32 13.39
N GLN A 142 9.36 -21.49 13.40
CA GLN A 142 8.07 -21.70 12.73
C GLN A 142 6.98 -20.84 13.35
N GLY A 143 6.93 -20.73 14.68
CA GLY A 143 6.01 -19.85 15.41
C GLY A 143 6.16 -18.38 14.99
N ILE A 144 7.40 -17.86 15.00
CA ILE A 144 7.69 -16.48 14.58
C ILE A 144 7.28 -16.24 13.12
N GLN A 145 7.53 -17.21 12.22
CA GLN A 145 7.14 -17.07 10.81
C GLN A 145 5.63 -17.09 10.60
N GLN A 146 4.89 -17.91 11.36
CA GLN A 146 3.43 -17.92 11.30
C GLN A 146 2.84 -16.63 11.85
N GLU A 147 3.31 -16.18 13.01
CA GLU A 147 2.86 -14.92 13.62
C GLU A 147 3.10 -13.72 12.68
N ALA A 148 4.25 -13.65 12.02
CA ALA A 148 4.53 -12.62 11.02
C ALA A 148 3.60 -12.70 9.79
N ARG A 149 3.20 -13.91 9.36
CA ARG A 149 2.24 -14.09 8.26
C ARG A 149 0.84 -13.64 8.68
N ASP A 150 0.42 -14.00 9.89
CA ASP A 150 -0.88 -13.65 10.44
C ASP A 150 -0.98 -12.14 10.65
N GLU A 151 0.06 -11.51 11.21
CA GLU A 151 0.14 -10.07 11.36
C GLU A 151 0.06 -9.36 10.00
N ALA A 152 0.77 -9.86 8.98
CA ALA A 152 0.68 -9.31 7.63
C ALA A 152 -0.71 -9.49 7.01
N ALA A 153 -1.39 -10.61 7.27
CA ALA A 153 -2.76 -10.85 6.82
C ALA A 153 -3.75 -9.89 7.49
N VAL A 154 -3.61 -9.69 8.81
CA VAL A 154 -4.42 -8.75 9.60
C VAL A 154 -4.18 -7.31 9.14
N ALA A 155 -2.93 -6.91 8.90
CA ALA A 155 -2.60 -5.58 8.41
C ALA A 155 -3.25 -5.31 7.04
N ARG A 156 -3.20 -6.27 6.11
CA ARG A 156 -3.91 -6.17 4.82
C ARG A 156 -5.41 -6.08 4.99
N ALA A 157 -6.00 -6.84 5.91
CA ALA A 157 -7.43 -6.79 6.18
C ALA A 157 -7.85 -5.42 6.75
N ARG A 158 -7.07 -4.86 7.68
CA ARG A 158 -7.29 -3.51 8.24
C ARG A 158 -7.21 -2.43 7.17
N LEU A 159 -6.16 -2.44 6.35
CA LEU A 159 -6.01 -1.48 5.24
C LEU A 159 -7.17 -1.56 4.25
N ARG A 160 -7.68 -2.76 3.95
CA ARG A 160 -8.87 -2.92 3.10
C ARG A 160 -10.13 -2.36 3.75
N ALA A 161 -10.31 -2.55 5.06
CA ALA A 161 -11.46 -2.02 5.78
C ALA A 161 -11.45 -0.48 5.84
N GLU A 162 -10.28 0.12 6.08
CA GLU A 162 -10.08 1.57 6.04
C GLU A 162 -10.35 2.14 4.64
N ALA A 163 -9.81 1.51 3.59
CA ALA A 163 -10.05 1.92 2.21
C ALA A 163 -11.53 1.89 1.83
N ALA A 164 -12.26 0.82 2.20
CA ALA A 164 -13.70 0.73 1.94
C ALA A 164 -14.53 1.79 2.70
N THR A 165 -14.09 2.14 3.91
CA THR A 165 -14.72 3.19 4.72
C THR A 165 -14.53 4.56 4.07
N GLU A 166 -13.31 4.87 3.61
CA GLU A 166 -13.02 6.12 2.91
C GLU A 166 -13.71 6.21 1.54
N GLU A 167 -13.81 5.11 0.78
CA GLU A 167 -14.57 5.07 -0.46
C GLU A 167 -16.06 5.40 -0.24
N THR A 168 -16.66 4.83 0.82
CA THR A 168 -18.05 5.12 1.20
C THR A 168 -18.23 6.59 1.58
N ARG A 169 -17.26 7.14 2.34
CA ARG A 169 -17.26 8.55 2.74
C ARG A 169 -17.16 9.49 1.54
N LEU A 170 -16.22 9.23 0.62
CA LEU A 170 -16.03 10.03 -0.60
C LEU A 170 -17.27 9.98 -1.50
N THR A 171 -17.90 8.81 -1.62
CA THR A 171 -19.16 8.64 -2.37
C THR A 171 -20.28 9.47 -1.75
N ALA A 172 -20.43 9.41 -0.42
CA ALA A 172 -21.44 10.19 0.30
C ALA A 172 -21.23 11.71 0.14
N VAL A 173 -19.99 12.18 0.26
CA VAL A 173 -19.63 13.60 0.06
C VAL A 173 -19.91 14.04 -1.38
N THR A 174 -19.55 13.22 -2.36
CA THR A 174 -19.78 13.52 -3.79
C THR A 174 -21.27 13.61 -4.10
N GLN A 175 -22.07 12.67 -3.61
CA GLN A 175 -23.53 12.72 -3.77
C GLN A 175 -24.16 13.92 -3.07
N ALA A 176 -23.69 14.28 -1.87
CA ALA A 176 -24.14 15.48 -1.17
C ALA A 176 -23.80 16.75 -1.97
N GLY A 177 -22.57 16.85 -2.50
CA GLY A 177 -22.15 17.96 -3.36
C GLY A 177 -23.00 18.06 -4.63
N ALA A 178 -23.30 16.92 -5.28
CA ALA A 178 -24.18 16.89 -6.45
C ALA A 178 -25.61 17.36 -6.12
N ARG A 179 -26.14 17.03 -4.94
CA ARG A 179 -27.44 17.55 -4.48
C ARG A 179 -27.41 19.06 -4.26
N VAL A 180 -26.36 19.58 -3.62
CA VAL A 180 -26.20 21.03 -3.39
C VAL A 180 -26.08 21.78 -4.71
N ALA A 181 -25.24 21.32 -5.64
CA ALA A 181 -25.08 21.93 -6.95
C ALA A 181 -26.40 21.98 -7.75
N ARG A 182 -27.21 20.92 -7.66
CA ARG A 182 -28.53 20.87 -8.29
C ARG A 182 -29.53 21.84 -7.68
N VAL A 183 -29.49 22.04 -6.36
CA VAL A 183 -30.34 23.04 -5.69
C VAL A 183 -29.90 24.43 -6.11
N GLN A 184 -28.60 24.73 -6.08
CA GLN A 184 -28.07 26.03 -6.52
C GLN A 184 -28.43 26.34 -7.96
N SER A 185 -28.30 25.38 -8.89
CA SER A 185 -28.66 25.59 -10.29
C SER A 185 -30.16 25.83 -10.47
N LYS A 186 -31.01 25.10 -9.73
CA LYS A 186 -32.46 25.30 -9.75
C LYS A 186 -32.84 26.68 -9.20
N THR A 187 -32.24 27.09 -8.09
CA THR A 187 -32.45 28.42 -7.51
C THR A 187 -31.99 29.52 -8.47
N ALA A 188 -30.82 29.37 -9.09
CA ALA A 188 -30.33 30.32 -10.09
C ALA A 188 -31.27 30.43 -11.29
N ALA A 189 -31.81 29.31 -11.78
CA ALA A 189 -32.80 29.31 -12.86
C ALA A 189 -34.09 30.05 -12.45
N THR A 190 -34.62 29.79 -11.24
CA THR A 190 -35.81 30.48 -10.73
C THR A 190 -35.57 31.98 -10.54
N LEU A 191 -34.40 32.39 -10.06
CA LEU A 191 -34.04 33.79 -9.93
C LEU A 191 -33.91 34.47 -11.31
N ALA A 192 -33.30 33.80 -12.29
CA ALA A 192 -33.21 34.31 -13.65
C ALA A 192 -34.60 34.45 -14.31
N GLU A 193 -35.51 33.51 -14.07
CA GLU A 193 -36.89 33.58 -14.55
C GLU A 193 -37.66 34.75 -13.91
N ALA A 194 -37.55 34.89 -12.58
CA ALA A 194 -38.15 36.02 -11.86
C ALA A 194 -37.61 37.36 -12.37
N TRP A 195 -36.30 37.46 -12.60
CA TRP A 195 -35.67 38.64 -13.17
C TRP A 195 -36.18 38.93 -14.58
N SER A 196 -36.29 37.90 -15.44
CA SER A 196 -36.83 38.07 -16.79
C SER A 196 -38.29 38.54 -16.77
N THR A 197 -39.06 38.11 -15.77
CA THR A 197 -40.46 38.52 -15.59
C THR A 197 -40.55 39.97 -15.14
N LEU A 198 -39.71 40.38 -14.20
CA LEU A 198 -39.59 41.77 -13.77
C LEU A 198 -39.12 42.69 -14.91
N GLU A 199 -38.14 42.26 -15.71
CA GLU A 199 -37.67 42.99 -16.88
C GLU A 199 -38.77 43.15 -17.93
N LYS A 200 -39.51 42.07 -18.25
CA LYS A 200 -40.68 42.14 -19.13
C LYS A 200 -41.71 43.14 -18.63
N ALA A 201 -42.04 43.09 -17.34
CA ALA A 201 -42.96 44.06 -16.71
C ALA A 201 -42.43 45.49 -16.85
N ARG A 202 -41.12 45.71 -16.65
CA ARG A 202 -40.49 47.03 -16.81
C ARG A 202 -40.61 47.58 -18.22
N THR A 203 -40.37 46.74 -19.23
CA THR A 203 -40.44 47.11 -20.65
C THR A 203 -41.88 47.19 -21.19
N GLY A 204 -42.89 46.79 -20.41
CA GLY A 204 -44.29 46.79 -20.83
C GLY A 204 -44.90 48.19 -20.90
N GLU A 205 -45.69 48.45 -21.94
CA GLU A 205 -46.38 49.74 -22.15
C GLU A 205 -47.29 50.15 -20.98
N ASP A 206 -47.87 49.18 -20.27
CA ASP A 206 -48.78 49.43 -19.13
C ASP A 206 -48.05 50.01 -17.91
N THR A 207 -46.84 49.54 -17.62
CA THR A 207 -46.03 50.05 -16.52
C THR A 207 -45.50 51.45 -16.83
N GLY A 208 -45.12 51.72 -18.09
CA GLY A 208 -44.80 53.06 -18.57
C GLY A 208 -45.97 54.04 -18.39
N ARG A 209 -47.20 53.63 -18.74
CA ARG A 209 -48.44 54.41 -18.52
C ARG A 209 -48.74 54.64 -17.04
N ALA A 210 -48.58 53.62 -16.20
CA ALA A 210 -48.79 53.75 -14.76
C ALA A 210 -47.81 54.75 -14.12
N LEU A 211 -46.52 54.69 -14.48
CA LEU A 211 -45.50 55.60 -13.94
C LEU A 211 -45.69 57.06 -14.42
N THR A 212 -46.13 57.29 -15.65
CA THR A 212 -46.42 58.65 -16.18
C THR A 212 -47.73 59.24 -15.66
N SER A 213 -48.75 58.41 -15.42
CA SER A 213 -50.05 58.87 -14.90
C SER A 213 -50.01 59.34 -13.43
N VAL A 214 -49.11 58.79 -12.61
CA VAL A 214 -48.91 59.21 -11.20
C VAL A 214 -48.09 60.50 -11.10
N THR A 215 -47.17 60.76 -12.02
CA THR A 215 -46.18 61.84 -11.89
C THR A 215 -46.58 63.15 -12.56
N SER A 216 -47.29 63.10 -13.69
CA SER A 216 -47.70 64.31 -14.45
C SER A 216 -48.54 65.32 -13.66
N ARG A 217 -49.24 64.90 -12.59
CA ARG A 217 -50.03 65.79 -11.72
C ARG A 217 -49.30 66.28 -10.47
N VAL A 218 -48.21 65.65 -10.05
CA VAL A 218 -47.64 65.84 -8.70
C VAL A 218 -46.35 66.66 -8.71
N THR A 219 -45.51 66.55 -9.75
CA THR A 219 -44.31 67.39 -9.94
C THR A 219 -43.94 67.49 -11.42
N PRO A 220 -44.11 68.66 -12.08
CA PRO A 220 -43.58 68.87 -13.42
C PRO A 220 -42.04 68.77 -13.41
N ASP A 221 -41.47 68.23 -14.49
CA ASP A 221 -40.02 68.03 -14.74
C ASP A 221 -39.28 66.87 -14.03
N VAL A 222 -39.97 65.90 -13.42
CA VAL A 222 -39.33 64.68 -12.89
C VAL A 222 -39.74 63.44 -13.70
N THR A 223 -38.79 62.82 -14.41
CA THR A 223 -38.98 61.48 -15.00
C THR A 223 -38.74 60.39 -13.96
N PRO A 224 -39.75 59.60 -13.57
CA PRO A 224 -39.55 58.45 -12.70
C PRO A 224 -38.75 57.36 -13.43
N ARG A 225 -37.74 56.82 -12.77
CA ARG A 225 -37.04 55.61 -13.23
C ARG A 225 -37.32 54.48 -12.24
N TRP A 226 -37.95 53.42 -12.73
CA TRP A 226 -37.96 52.16 -11.99
C TRP A 226 -36.66 51.41 -12.32
N GLU A 227 -35.70 51.48 -11.41
CA GLU A 227 -34.43 50.78 -11.53
C GLU A 227 -34.54 49.42 -10.83
N LEU A 228 -34.15 48.36 -11.54
CA LEU A 228 -34.10 47.01 -10.98
C LEU A 228 -32.89 46.91 -10.05
N PRO A 229 -33.02 46.27 -8.87
CA PRO A 229 -31.91 46.13 -7.93
C PRO A 229 -30.81 45.26 -8.54
N VAL A 230 -29.63 45.84 -8.77
CA VAL A 230 -28.47 45.11 -9.30
C VAL A 230 -27.95 44.16 -8.23
N TRP A 231 -27.98 42.85 -8.51
CA TRP A 231 -27.33 41.84 -7.68
C TRP A 231 -25.81 41.87 -7.95
N GLY A 232 -25.13 42.85 -7.37
CA GLY A 232 -23.67 42.87 -7.23
C GLY A 232 -23.24 42.26 -5.89
N PRO A 233 -21.93 42.03 -5.67
CA PRO A 233 -21.45 41.67 -4.35
C PRO A 233 -21.82 42.80 -3.39
N THR A 234 -22.81 42.58 -2.53
CA THR A 234 -23.16 43.49 -1.45
C THR A 234 -21.93 43.68 -0.58
N GLU A 235 -21.45 44.92 -0.44
CA GLU A 235 -20.53 45.27 0.63
C GLU A 235 -21.11 44.72 1.93
N THR A 236 -20.35 43.86 2.59
CA THR A 236 -20.70 43.33 3.89
C THR A 236 -20.78 44.49 4.86
N LEU A 237 -21.99 44.96 5.16
CA LEU A 237 -22.23 45.76 6.35
C LEU A 237 -21.80 44.90 7.53
N ALA A 238 -20.71 45.28 8.18
CA ALA A 238 -20.21 44.63 9.38
C ALA A 238 -21.33 44.69 10.42
N LEU A 239 -22.04 43.58 10.62
CA LEU A 239 -22.69 43.37 11.91
C LEU A 239 -21.58 43.47 12.93
N GLU A 240 -21.68 44.45 13.82
CA GLU A 240 -20.85 44.55 15.03
C GLU A 240 -20.86 43.17 15.69
N SER A 241 -19.80 42.42 15.40
CA SER A 241 -19.58 41.12 15.97
C SER A 241 -19.21 41.41 17.41
N ALA A 242 -20.12 41.11 18.33
CA ALA A 242 -19.82 41.12 19.75
C ALA A 242 -18.45 40.44 19.96
N PRO A 243 -17.57 41.00 20.80
CA PRO A 243 -16.19 40.55 20.90
C PRO A 243 -16.14 39.03 21.11
N ALA A 244 -15.52 38.34 20.16
CA ALA A 244 -15.44 36.90 20.18
C ALA A 244 -14.69 36.45 21.45
N LEU A 245 -15.34 35.59 22.25
CA LEU A 245 -14.73 34.99 23.44
C LEU A 245 -13.37 34.38 23.07
N THR A 246 -12.33 34.76 23.81
CA THR A 246 -11.02 34.11 23.71
C THR A 246 -11.11 32.65 24.15
N ASP A 247 -10.18 31.79 23.73
CA ASP A 247 -10.23 30.37 24.10
C ASP A 247 -10.16 30.17 25.62
N ALA A 248 -9.40 31.00 26.35
CA ALA A 248 -9.35 30.96 27.81
C ALA A 248 -10.69 31.35 28.47
N GLN A 249 -11.39 32.36 27.93
CA GLN A 249 -12.72 32.74 28.39
C GLN A 249 -13.76 31.66 28.06
N LEU A 250 -13.64 31.02 26.90
CA LEU A 250 -14.50 29.92 26.49
C LEU A 250 -14.32 28.71 27.41
N ASP A 251 -13.09 28.38 27.77
CA ASP A 251 -12.78 27.27 28.67
C ASP A 251 -13.33 27.52 30.07
N ALA A 252 -13.11 28.72 30.63
CA ALA A 252 -13.64 29.10 31.94
C ALA A 252 -15.17 29.05 31.98
N LEU A 253 -15.84 29.53 30.93
CA LEU A 253 -17.29 29.57 30.86
C LEU A 253 -17.91 28.18 30.65
N VAL A 254 -17.24 27.31 29.88
CA VAL A 254 -17.64 25.90 29.73
C VAL A 254 -17.48 25.15 31.05
N ASP A 255 -16.41 25.40 31.81
CA ASP A 255 -16.17 24.80 33.12
C ASP A 255 -17.21 25.20 34.16
N GLU A 256 -17.50 26.50 34.22
CA GLU A 256 -18.53 27.05 35.11
C GLU A 256 -19.91 26.44 34.83
N ILE A 257 -20.31 26.36 33.56
CA ILE A 257 -21.60 25.75 33.18
C ILE A 257 -21.60 24.25 33.44
N HIS A 258 -20.50 23.55 33.17
CA HIS A 258 -20.40 22.10 33.38
C HIS A 258 -20.61 21.72 34.86
N HIS A 259 -19.94 22.46 35.76
CA HIS A 259 -19.98 22.25 37.20
C HIS A 259 -21.10 23.00 37.92
N SER A 260 -22.03 23.63 37.19
CA SER A 260 -23.11 24.42 37.78
C SER A 260 -24.16 23.57 38.52
N GLN A 261 -24.14 22.24 38.37
CA GLN A 261 -25.05 21.29 39.01
C GLN A 261 -24.28 20.04 39.46
N THR A 262 -24.83 19.36 40.47
CA THR A 262 -24.32 18.06 40.92
C THR A 262 -25.42 17.01 40.71
N PRO A 263 -25.18 15.97 39.89
CA PRO A 263 -23.96 15.69 39.13
C PRO A 263 -23.73 16.70 37.96
N ALA A 264 -22.48 16.80 37.52
CA ALA A 264 -22.06 17.71 36.45
C ALA A 264 -22.85 17.46 35.15
N LEU A 265 -23.15 18.53 34.41
CA LEU A 265 -24.00 18.48 33.23
C LEU A 265 -23.38 17.65 32.11
N SER A 266 -24.19 17.01 31.27
CA SER A 266 -23.67 16.41 30.03
C SER A 266 -23.32 17.47 28.98
N TYR A 267 -22.48 17.12 28.00
CA TYR A 267 -22.11 18.02 26.88
C TYR A 267 -23.33 18.65 26.20
N ARG A 268 -24.39 17.85 25.99
CA ARG A 268 -25.63 18.31 25.34
C ARG A 268 -26.32 19.38 26.16
N GLU A 269 -26.41 19.21 27.48
CA GLU A 269 -27.05 20.15 28.40
C GLU A 269 -26.23 21.43 28.56
N MET A 270 -24.90 21.30 28.71
CA MET A 270 -23.98 22.44 28.72
C MET A 270 -24.11 23.27 27.44
N SER A 271 -24.07 22.62 26.26
CA SER A 271 -24.13 23.34 24.97
C SER A 271 -25.45 24.07 24.76
N ALA A 272 -26.56 23.52 25.26
CA ALA A 272 -27.87 24.16 25.21
C ALA A 272 -27.91 25.39 26.13
N ARG A 273 -27.38 25.29 27.36
CA ARG A 273 -27.31 26.42 28.30
C ARG A 273 -26.36 27.52 27.84
N PHE A 274 -25.21 27.15 27.29
CA PHE A 274 -24.25 28.10 26.69
C PHE A 274 -24.92 28.97 25.62
N ARG A 275 -25.72 28.37 24.73
CA ARG A 275 -26.47 29.12 23.70
C ARG A 275 -27.66 29.88 24.26
N ALA A 276 -28.37 29.32 25.25
CA ALA A 276 -29.47 30.01 25.91
C ALA A 276 -29.01 31.27 26.67
N ALA A 277 -27.78 31.28 27.17
CA ALA A 277 -27.13 32.43 27.78
C ALA A 277 -26.67 33.50 26.76
N GLY A 278 -26.91 33.29 25.46
CA GLY A 278 -26.57 34.24 24.41
C GLY A 278 -25.12 34.17 23.92
N HIS A 279 -24.33 33.19 24.39
CA HIS A 279 -22.97 33.01 23.90
C HIS A 279 -22.96 32.33 22.54
N SER A 280 -22.09 32.80 21.64
CA SER A 280 -21.87 32.22 20.32
C SER A 280 -20.44 31.72 20.18
N ALA A 281 -20.29 30.46 19.76
CA ALA A 281 -19.02 29.85 19.41
C ALA A 281 -19.26 28.77 18.36
N SER A 282 -18.30 28.58 17.45
CA SER A 282 -18.34 27.46 16.50
C SER A 282 -18.37 26.13 17.26
N GLU A 283 -19.13 25.15 16.77
CA GLU A 283 -19.24 23.81 17.38
C GLU A 283 -17.86 23.15 17.59
N VAL A 284 -16.92 23.38 16.67
CA VAL A 284 -15.54 22.87 16.76
C VAL A 284 -14.82 23.43 17.98
N ARG A 285 -14.86 24.75 18.19
CA ARG A 285 -14.25 25.41 19.36
C ARG A 285 -14.92 24.99 20.66
N LEU A 286 -16.26 24.89 20.68
CA LEU A 286 -17.00 24.48 21.87
C LEU A 286 -16.68 23.03 22.29
N ARG A 287 -16.53 22.10 21.32
CA ARG A 287 -16.09 20.72 21.62
C ARG A 287 -14.65 20.65 22.07
N ALA A 288 -13.77 21.46 21.50
CA ALA A 288 -12.37 21.51 21.90
C ALA A 288 -12.24 22.02 23.35
N ALA A 289 -12.99 23.06 23.72
CA ALA A 289 -13.07 23.58 25.09
C ALA A 289 -13.60 22.52 26.06
N TRP A 290 -14.72 21.87 25.73
CA TRP A 290 -15.29 20.79 26.53
C TRP A 290 -14.29 19.67 26.82
N LYS A 291 -13.51 19.23 25.82
CA LYS A 291 -12.49 18.18 25.98
C LYS A 291 -11.32 18.58 26.89
N ARG A 292 -11.08 19.88 27.09
CA ARG A 292 -10.02 20.36 27.98
C ARG A 292 -10.47 20.42 29.44
N VAL A 293 -11.79 20.46 29.66
CA VAL A 293 -12.41 20.76 30.94
C VAL A 293 -13.09 19.54 31.57
N ALA A 294 -13.67 18.65 30.75
CA ALA A 294 -14.26 17.38 31.15
C ALA A 294 -13.22 16.27 31.31
#